data_AF-A0A2N1G4S3-F1
#
_entry.id   AF-A0A2N1G4S3-F1
#
_cell.length_a   1.000
_cell.length_b   1.000
_cell.length_c   1.000
_cell.angle_alpha   90.00
_cell.angle_beta   90.00
_cell.angle_gamma   90.00
#
_symmetry.space_group_name_H-M   'P 1'
#
loop_
_entity.id
_entity.type
_entity.pdbx_description
1 polymer ?
#
loop_
_entity_poly.entity_id
_entity_poly.type
_entity_poly.pdbx_seq_one_letter_code
_entity_poly.pdbx_strand_id
1 'polypeptide(L)'
;MFFKNRGFCFIIIKTADNKEGGTVSSTFGNNYYFKYKATYSKRKMANGLSAVVLFSQTRGDGYVDGTQFRAKNYFIGLGYELNLKNSFQFIFTGSTYWHDQKTTNISIADYLKYGASGEPNRKLNIDVEYLNGEAFNMRTNYYHKPVASFS
;
A
#
# COMPACT_ATOMS: atom_id res chain seq x y z
N MET A 1 32.18 2.40 16.57
CA MET A 1 30.80 2.37 17.08
C MET A 1 29.91 3.09 16.06
N PHE A 2 29.19 2.37 15.21
CA PHE A 2 28.34 2.97 14.17
C PHE A 2 26.94 3.23 14.73
N PHE A 3 26.62 4.49 15.06
CA PHE A 3 25.25 4.91 15.29
C PHE A 3 24.53 4.95 13.94
N LYS A 4 23.63 4.01 13.70
CA LYS A 4 22.75 3.99 12.53
C LYS A 4 21.69 5.06 12.76
N ASN A 5 21.81 6.22 12.09
CA ASN A 5 20.79 7.26 12.07
C ASN A 5 19.45 6.67 11.60
N ARG A 6 18.56 6.34 12.54
CA ARG A 6 17.16 6.05 12.24
C ARG A 6 16.42 7.39 12.24
N GLY A 7 16.00 7.84 11.06
CA GLY A 7 15.15 9.02 10.94
C GLY A 7 13.72 8.72 11.37
N PHE A 8 13.03 9.73 11.90
CA PHE A 8 11.60 9.68 12.17
C PHE A 8 10.85 10.37 11.03
N CYS A 9 9.79 9.74 10.52
CA CYS A 9 8.87 10.34 9.57
C CYS A 9 7.54 10.59 10.30
N PHE A 10 7.18 11.86 10.47
CA PHE A 10 5.88 12.25 11.00
C PHE A 10 4.99 12.70 9.86
N ILE A 11 3.85 12.03 9.69
CA ILE A 11 2.80 12.46 8.77
C ILE A 11 1.81 13.30 9.57
N ILE A 12 1.78 14.60 9.32
CA ILE A 12 0.84 15.53 9.96
C ILE A 12 -0.32 15.75 9.01
N ILE A 13 -1.54 15.37 9.42
CA ILE A 13 -2.76 15.61 8.65
C ILE A 13 -3.62 16.57 9.46
N LYS A 14 -3.71 17.82 9.01
CA LYS A 14 -4.63 18.81 9.58
C LYS A 14 -5.98 18.71 8.89
N THR A 15 -6.94 18.08 9.54
CA THR A 15 -8.28 17.85 8.97
C THR A 15 -9.04 19.17 8.75
N ALA A 16 -8.87 20.14 9.65
CA ALA A 16 -9.56 21.43 9.61
C ALA A 16 -9.07 22.41 8.51
N ASP A 17 -7.80 22.28 8.09
CA ASP A 17 -7.16 23.17 7.12
C ASP A 17 -7.28 22.69 5.67
N ASN A 18 -7.79 21.47 5.45
CA ASN A 18 -7.99 20.96 4.10
C ASN A 18 -9.12 21.73 3.39
N LYS A 19 -8.88 22.08 2.11
CA LYS A 19 -9.94 22.58 1.24
C LYS A 19 -11.04 21.53 1.17
N GLU A 20 -12.29 21.98 1.25
CA GLU A 20 -13.40 21.07 1.00
C GLU A 20 -13.32 20.57 -0.44
N GLY A 21 -13.46 19.27 -0.61
CA GLY A 21 -13.45 18.65 -1.92
C GLY A 21 -13.00 17.21 -1.88
N GLY A 22 -13.11 16.56 -3.04
CA GLY A 22 -12.64 15.21 -3.23
C GLY A 22 -11.73 15.09 -4.43
N THR A 23 -11.02 13.98 -4.51
CA THR A 23 -10.21 13.62 -5.67
C THR A 23 -10.29 12.13 -5.85
N VAL A 24 -10.52 11.71 -7.09
CA VAL A 24 -10.40 10.32 -7.50
C VAL A 24 -9.28 10.27 -8.53
N SER A 25 -8.40 9.29 -8.41
CA SER A 25 -7.29 9.09 -9.34
C SER A 25 -7.07 7.60 -9.57
N SER A 26 -6.81 7.23 -10.82
CA SER A 26 -6.37 5.91 -11.21
C SER A 26 -5.01 5.98 -11.88
N THR A 27 -4.18 4.96 -11.68
CA THR A 27 -2.87 4.79 -12.32
C THR A 27 -2.79 3.38 -12.86
N PHE A 28 -2.31 3.26 -14.09
CA PHE A 28 -2.10 2.00 -14.79
C PHE A 28 -0.63 1.90 -15.18
N GLY A 29 -0.11 0.68 -15.31
CA GLY A 29 1.26 0.44 -15.74
C GLY A 29 1.48 -1.00 -16.18
N ASN A 30 2.74 -1.34 -16.40
CA ASN A 30 3.16 -2.69 -16.80
C ASN A 30 2.77 -3.75 -15.76
N ASN A 31 2.72 -5.02 -16.19
CA ASN A 31 2.50 -6.18 -15.33
C ASN A 31 1.19 -6.07 -14.51
N TYR A 32 0.12 -5.70 -15.20
CA TYR A 32 -1.22 -5.50 -14.62
C TYR A 32 -1.24 -4.53 -13.43
N TYR A 33 -0.27 -3.61 -13.37
CA TYR A 33 -0.22 -2.61 -12.32
C TYR A 33 -1.45 -1.70 -12.41
N PHE A 34 -2.24 -1.71 -11.35
CA PHE A 34 -3.41 -0.85 -11.22
C PHE A 34 -3.49 -0.30 -9.81
N LYS A 35 -3.57 1.02 -9.72
CA LYS A 35 -3.79 1.75 -8.49
C LYS A 35 -5.00 2.65 -8.65
N TYR A 36 -5.88 2.65 -7.66
CA TYR A 36 -6.90 3.67 -7.53
C TYR A 36 -6.86 4.27 -6.14
N LYS A 37 -7.22 5.55 -6.06
CA LYS A 37 -7.25 6.33 -4.84
C LYS A 37 -8.47 7.24 -4.89
N ALA A 38 -9.18 7.31 -3.78
CA ALA A 38 -10.27 8.24 -3.55
C ALA A 38 -9.97 8.98 -2.25
N THR A 39 -10.09 10.31 -2.29
CA THR A 39 -9.96 11.17 -1.12
C THR A 39 -11.15 12.10 -1.06
N TYR A 40 -11.62 12.37 0.14
CA TYR A 40 -12.61 13.42 0.38
C TYR A 40 -12.29 14.11 1.70
N SER A 41 -12.27 15.44 1.67
CA SER A 41 -12.11 16.28 2.85
C SER A 41 -13.28 17.24 2.96
N LYS A 42 -13.83 17.34 4.17
CA LYS A 42 -14.78 18.35 4.58
C LYS A 42 -14.05 19.31 5.51
N ARG A 43 -14.03 20.59 5.14
CA ARG A 43 -13.48 21.66 5.98
C ARG A 43 -14.31 21.79 7.27
N LYS A 44 -13.75 22.47 8.27
CA LYS A 44 -14.47 22.89 9.48
C LYS A 44 -15.86 23.47 9.13
N MET A 45 -16.90 22.78 9.57
CA MET A 45 -18.29 23.18 9.46
C MET A 45 -18.63 24.24 10.53
N ALA A 46 -19.81 24.85 10.43
CA ALA A 46 -20.26 25.86 11.41
C ALA A 46 -20.31 25.32 12.86
N ASN A 47 -20.49 24.02 13.03
CA ASN A 47 -20.47 23.33 14.32
C ASN A 47 -19.06 22.93 14.80
N GLY A 48 -17.99 23.35 14.13
CA GLY A 48 -16.60 23.06 14.53
C GLY A 48 -16.05 21.71 14.05
N LEU A 49 -16.86 20.86 13.39
CA LEU A 49 -16.44 19.53 12.93
C LEU A 49 -15.75 19.59 11.55
N SER A 50 -14.69 18.82 11.38
CA SER A 50 -13.95 18.59 10.13
C SER A 50 -13.71 17.10 9.94
N ALA A 51 -13.62 16.66 8.69
CA ALA A 51 -13.40 15.25 8.38
C ALA A 51 -12.54 15.09 7.13
N VAL A 52 -11.74 14.03 7.10
CA VAL A 52 -11.04 13.57 5.90
C VAL A 52 -11.10 12.06 5.85
N VAL A 53 -11.38 11.54 4.66
CA VAL A 53 -11.35 10.12 4.36
C VAL A 53 -10.50 9.89 3.13
N LEU A 54 -9.63 8.88 3.19
CA LEU A 54 -8.84 8.42 2.07
C LEU A 54 -8.97 6.91 1.99
N PHE A 55 -9.19 6.42 0.79
CA PHE A 55 -9.10 5.02 0.45
C PHE A 55 -8.19 4.85 -0.76
N SER A 56 -7.40 3.80 -0.77
CA SER A 56 -6.64 3.40 -1.95
C SER A 56 -6.51 1.90 -2.03
N GLN A 57 -6.40 1.40 -3.25
CA GLN A 57 -5.97 0.04 -3.50
C GLN A 57 -4.95 0.04 -4.62
N THR A 58 -3.96 -0.83 -4.50
CA THR A 58 -2.95 -1.11 -5.52
C THR A 58 -2.90 -2.61 -5.73
N ARG A 59 -2.78 -3.05 -6.98
CA ARG A 59 -2.55 -4.44 -7.37
C ARG A 59 -1.57 -4.52 -8.54
N GLY A 60 -0.93 -5.66 -8.72
CA GLY A 60 -0.11 -5.98 -9.89
C GLY A 60 0.56 -7.34 -9.73
N ASP A 61 1.20 -7.80 -10.80
CA ASP A 61 1.75 -9.15 -10.87
C ASP A 61 3.23 -9.24 -10.46
N GLY A 62 3.85 -8.08 -10.22
CA GLY A 62 5.29 -7.99 -9.97
C GLY A 62 6.12 -8.20 -11.24
N TYR A 63 7.43 -8.01 -11.16
CA TYR A 63 8.34 -8.24 -12.31
C TYR A 63 8.63 -9.72 -12.53
N VAL A 64 8.79 -10.45 -11.43
CA VAL A 64 9.12 -11.87 -11.36
C VAL A 64 7.82 -12.67 -11.39
N ASP A 65 7.82 -13.83 -12.04
CA ASP A 65 6.61 -14.64 -12.19
C ASP A 65 6.08 -15.08 -10.80
N GLY A 66 4.75 -15.05 -10.66
CA GLY A 66 4.05 -15.33 -9.39
C GLY A 66 4.52 -14.49 -8.21
N THR A 67 4.88 -13.22 -8.42
CA THR A 67 5.11 -12.22 -7.34
C THR A 67 3.98 -11.20 -7.27
N GLN A 68 2.75 -11.70 -7.39
CA GLN A 68 1.55 -10.88 -7.38
C GLN A 68 1.38 -10.20 -6.02
N PHE A 69 0.78 -9.02 -6.03
CA PHE A 69 0.55 -8.26 -4.81
C PHE A 69 -0.77 -7.50 -4.86
N ARG A 70 -1.31 -7.25 -3.67
CA ARG A 70 -2.46 -6.38 -3.46
C ARG A 70 -2.33 -5.65 -2.14
N ALA A 71 -2.53 -4.35 -2.15
CA ALA A 71 -2.55 -3.52 -0.96
C ALA A 71 -3.79 -2.63 -0.97
N LYS A 72 -4.53 -2.59 0.15
CA LYS A 72 -5.60 -1.64 0.41
C LYS A 72 -5.19 -0.77 1.59
N ASN A 73 -5.35 0.53 1.48
CA ASN A 73 -5.06 1.47 2.55
C ASN A 73 -6.30 2.33 2.81
N TYR A 74 -6.56 2.60 4.08
CA TYR A 74 -7.60 3.50 4.50
C TYR A 74 -7.06 4.48 5.53
N PHE A 75 -7.59 5.69 5.51
CA PHE A 75 -7.33 6.73 6.49
C PHE A 75 -8.62 7.49 6.75
N ILE A 76 -8.95 7.67 8.02
CA ILE A 76 -10.08 8.44 8.51
C ILE A 76 -9.51 9.41 9.54
N GLY A 77 -9.73 10.70 9.33
CA GLY A 77 -9.40 11.74 10.29
C GLY A 77 -10.64 12.55 10.60
N LEU A 78 -10.97 12.70 11.89
CA LEU A 78 -12.04 13.56 12.38
C LEU A 78 -11.41 14.61 13.28
N GLY A 79 -11.79 15.87 13.12
CA GLY A 79 -11.34 16.95 13.99
C GLY A 79 -12.51 17.79 14.46
N TYR A 80 -12.56 18.15 15.74
CA TYR A 80 -13.62 18.93 16.33
C TYR A 80 -13.04 20.10 17.12
N GLU A 81 -13.36 21.33 16.72
CA GLU A 81 -12.95 22.55 17.41
C GLU A 81 -14.04 22.96 18.40
N LEU A 82 -13.77 22.80 19.70
CA LEU A 82 -14.72 23.18 20.75
C LEU A 82 -14.71 24.69 21.00
N ASN A 83 -13.52 25.30 20.98
CA ASN A 83 -13.32 26.75 21.08
C ASN A 83 -11.92 27.12 20.55
N LEU A 84 -11.57 28.41 20.55
CA LEU A 84 -10.28 28.92 20.06
C LEU A 84 -9.03 28.32 20.74
N LYS A 85 -9.18 27.68 21.91
CA LYS A 85 -8.08 27.10 22.69
C LYS A 85 -8.14 25.57 22.81
N ASN A 86 -9.23 24.93 22.41
CA ASN A 86 -9.46 23.50 22.62
C ASN A 86 -10.00 22.86 21.34
N SER A 87 -9.28 21.85 20.86
CA SER A 87 -9.65 21.03 19.71
C SER A 87 -9.37 19.58 20.01
N PHE A 88 -10.16 18.69 19.42
CA PHE A 88 -9.96 17.24 19.47
C PHE A 88 -9.69 16.74 18.07
N GLN A 89 -8.83 15.73 17.95
CA GLN A 89 -8.53 15.05 16.71
C GLN A 89 -8.51 13.54 16.93
N PHE A 90 -9.27 12.83 16.10
CA PHE A 90 -9.27 11.38 16.02
C PHE A 90 -8.74 10.95 14.66
N ILE A 91 -7.81 10.00 14.65
CA ILE A 91 -7.26 9.41 13.43
C ILE A 91 -7.40 7.89 13.54
N PHE A 92 -7.87 7.28 12.47
CA PHE A 92 -7.87 5.84 12.26
C PHE A 92 -7.30 5.52 10.89
N THR A 93 -6.22 4.77 10.86
CA THR A 93 -5.49 4.44 9.64
C THR A 93 -5.13 2.97 9.63
N GLY A 94 -4.93 2.41 8.45
CA GLY A 94 -4.41 1.08 8.34
C GLY A 94 -4.22 0.65 6.91
N SER A 95 -3.55 -0.49 6.76
CA SER A 95 -3.38 -1.15 5.49
C SER A 95 -3.54 -2.65 5.64
N THR A 96 -4.29 -3.25 4.71
CA THR A 96 -4.28 -4.69 4.47
C THR A 96 -3.50 -4.93 3.20
N TYR A 97 -2.46 -5.74 3.24
CA TYR A 97 -1.72 -6.10 2.04
C TYR A 97 -1.32 -7.56 2.06
N TRP A 98 -1.27 -8.14 0.87
CA TRP A 98 -0.64 -9.41 0.64
C TRP A 98 0.29 -9.33 -0.57
N HIS A 99 1.33 -10.13 -0.54
CA HIS A 99 2.22 -10.29 -1.68
C HIS A 99 2.81 -11.70 -1.68
N ASP A 100 2.90 -12.26 -2.87
CA ASP A 100 3.63 -13.49 -3.13
C ASP A 100 5.14 -13.23 -3.08
N GLN A 101 5.92 -14.28 -2.85
CA GLN A 101 7.36 -14.16 -2.69
C GLN A 101 8.14 -15.00 -3.68
N LYS A 102 9.39 -14.59 -3.90
CA LYS A 102 10.45 -15.44 -4.41
C LYS A 102 11.49 -15.53 -3.32
N THR A 103 11.65 -16.70 -2.74
CA THR A 103 12.56 -16.96 -1.62
C THR A 103 13.66 -17.94 -1.95
N THR A 104 13.49 -18.78 -2.96
CA THR A 104 14.53 -19.71 -3.37
C THR A 104 15.60 -19.02 -4.22
N ASN A 105 16.86 -19.31 -3.89
CA ASN A 105 18.01 -18.88 -4.69
C ASN A 105 18.15 -19.80 -5.91
N ILE A 106 18.23 -19.19 -7.09
CA ILE A 106 18.31 -19.90 -8.37
C ILE A 106 19.71 -19.71 -8.93
N SER A 107 20.33 -20.80 -9.41
CA SER A 107 21.66 -20.76 -10.01
C SER A 107 21.62 -20.07 -11.40
N ILE A 108 22.76 -19.53 -11.85
CA ILE A 108 22.86 -18.97 -13.22
C ILE A 108 22.59 -20.05 -14.29
N ALA A 109 23.00 -21.29 -14.01
CA ALA A 109 22.75 -22.43 -14.89
C ALA A 109 21.25 -22.68 -15.07
N ASP A 110 20.45 -22.57 -14.01
CA ASP A 110 18.99 -22.73 -14.08
C ASP A 110 18.33 -21.59 -14.86
N TYR A 111 18.78 -20.34 -14.67
CA TYR A 111 18.27 -19.21 -15.46
C TYR A 111 18.54 -19.38 -16.96
N LEU A 112 19.72 -19.91 -17.33
CA LEU A 112 20.05 -20.25 -18.72
C LEU A 112 19.26 -21.45 -19.23
N LYS A 113 19.09 -22.49 -18.40
CA LYS A 113 18.34 -23.72 -18.72
C LYS A 113 16.87 -23.43 -19.04
N TYR A 114 16.21 -22.57 -18.26
CA TYR A 114 14.82 -22.15 -18.49
C TYR A 114 14.72 -20.86 -19.33
N GLY A 115 15.83 -20.44 -19.92
CA GLY A 115 15.93 -19.34 -20.87
C GLY A 115 15.54 -19.74 -22.29
N ALA A 116 15.64 -18.79 -23.22
CA ALA A 116 15.38 -19.02 -24.64
C ALA A 116 16.44 -18.33 -25.49
N SER A 117 16.83 -18.96 -26.60
CA SER A 117 17.78 -18.39 -27.57
C SER A 117 19.14 -17.97 -26.97
N GLY A 118 19.60 -18.67 -25.93
CA GLY A 118 20.87 -18.36 -25.24
C GLY A 118 20.75 -17.27 -24.17
N GLU A 119 19.58 -16.66 -23.98
CA GLU A 119 19.34 -15.63 -22.98
C GLU A 119 18.72 -16.20 -21.70
N PRO A 120 19.18 -15.80 -20.50
CA PRO A 120 18.63 -16.29 -19.24
C PRO A 120 17.21 -15.76 -18.99
N ASN A 121 16.33 -16.60 -18.43
CA ASN A 121 14.99 -16.18 -18.03
C ASN A 121 15.01 -15.35 -16.73
N ARG A 122 15.10 -14.03 -16.86
CA ARG A 122 15.19 -13.10 -15.72
C ARG A 122 13.94 -13.01 -14.83
N LYS A 123 12.80 -13.56 -15.28
CA LYS A 123 11.54 -13.56 -14.52
C LYS A 123 11.28 -14.87 -13.78
N LEU A 124 12.14 -15.87 -14.00
CA LEU A 124 11.98 -17.21 -13.44
C LEU A 124 11.76 -17.17 -11.93
N ASN A 125 10.67 -17.81 -11.51
CA ASN A 125 10.37 -18.10 -10.11
C ASN A 125 10.03 -19.59 -9.98
N ILE A 126 10.91 -20.34 -9.33
CA ILE A 126 10.69 -21.78 -9.08
C ILE A 126 9.79 -22.03 -7.86
N ASP A 127 9.41 -20.98 -7.12
CA ASP A 127 8.49 -21.06 -5.99
C ASP A 127 7.02 -21.02 -6.40
N VAL A 128 6.76 -20.97 -7.71
CA VAL A 128 5.43 -20.84 -8.32
C VAL A 128 5.07 -22.14 -9.01
N GLU A 129 3.94 -22.70 -8.63
CA GLU A 129 3.34 -23.86 -9.27
C GLU A 129 2.00 -23.47 -9.91
N TYR A 130 1.40 -24.36 -10.70
CA TYR A 130 0.05 -24.17 -11.22
C TYR A 130 -0.89 -25.12 -10.49
N LEU A 131 -1.77 -24.58 -9.65
CA LEU A 131 -2.85 -25.32 -9.01
C LEU A 131 -4.15 -25.01 -9.75
N ASN A 132 -4.79 -26.03 -10.32
CA ASN A 132 -6.05 -25.88 -11.08
C ASN A 132 -5.99 -24.87 -12.25
N GLY A 133 -4.82 -24.68 -12.86
CA GLY A 133 -4.63 -23.73 -13.96
C GLY A 133 -4.38 -22.28 -13.52
N GLU A 134 -4.37 -22.00 -12.21
CA GLU A 134 -3.98 -20.71 -11.64
C GLU A 134 -2.58 -20.78 -11.04
N ALA A 135 -1.80 -19.71 -11.21
CA ALA A 135 -0.49 -19.59 -10.58
C ALA A 135 -0.65 -19.56 -9.05
N PHE A 136 -0.08 -20.54 -8.38
CA PHE A 136 -0.08 -20.70 -6.94
C PHE A 136 1.34 -20.50 -6.41
N ASN A 137 1.53 -19.49 -5.58
CA ASN A 137 2.82 -19.27 -4.91
C ASN A 137 2.84 -20.05 -3.60
N MET A 138 3.90 -20.83 -3.37
CA MET A 138 4.06 -21.60 -2.13
C MET A 138 4.17 -20.71 -0.87
N ARG A 139 4.42 -19.40 -1.05
CA ARG A 139 4.65 -18.44 0.03
C ARG A 139 4.02 -17.07 -0.26
N THR A 140 2.82 -16.87 0.26
CA THR A 140 2.14 -15.58 0.30
C THR A 140 2.19 -14.98 1.71
N ASN A 141 2.62 -13.74 1.84
CA ASN A 141 2.54 -13.02 3.11
C ASN A 141 1.27 -12.19 3.17
N TYR A 142 0.62 -12.19 4.33
CA TYR A 142 -0.55 -11.37 4.64
C TYR A 142 -0.25 -10.47 5.83
N TYR A 143 -0.64 -9.20 5.73
CA TYR A 143 -0.47 -8.23 6.79
C TYR A 143 -1.68 -7.31 6.91
N HIS A 144 -2.06 -7.00 8.15
CA HIS A 144 -2.99 -5.93 8.49
C HIS A 144 -2.43 -5.14 9.66
N LYS A 145 -2.33 -3.81 9.53
CA LYS A 145 -1.71 -2.94 10.55
C LYS A 145 -2.59 -1.72 10.85
N PRO A 146 -3.71 -1.88 11.58
CA PRO A 146 -4.54 -0.76 12.00
C PRO A 146 -3.85 0.04 13.11
N VAL A 147 -3.99 1.36 13.07
CA VAL A 147 -3.54 2.29 14.11
C VAL A 147 -4.63 3.32 14.34
N ALA A 148 -4.95 3.58 15.61
CA ALA A 148 -5.84 4.65 16.02
C ALA A 148 -5.09 5.63 16.95
N SER A 149 -5.39 6.92 16.85
CA SER A 149 -4.88 7.94 17.76
C SER A 149 -5.95 8.97 18.08
N PHE A 150 -5.88 9.53 19.28
CA PHE A 150 -6.73 10.61 19.76
C PHE A 150 -5.86 11.66 20.45
N SER A 151 -6.11 12.93 20.17
CA SER A 151 -5.34 14.08 20.70
C SER A 151 -6.19 15.32 20.87
#